data_AF-A0A845RMM8-F1
#
_entry.id   AF-A0A845RMM8-F1
#
_cell.length_a   1.000
_cell.length_b   1.000
_cell.length_c   1.000
_cell.angle_alpha   90.00
_cell.angle_beta   90.00
_cell.angle_gamma   90.00
#
_symmetry.space_group_name_H-M   'P 1'
#
loop_
_entity.id
_entity.type
_entity.pdbx_description
1 polymer ?
#
loop_
_entity_poly.entity_id
_entity_poly.type
_entity_poly.pdbx_seq_one_letter_code
_entity_poly.pdbx_strand_id
1 'polypeptide(L)'
;MNIKWKELWDANPDIFSVSGWEECPEEVRKGWHLPSQFDYFSAGDISFRVGIIAAQGVYREEDFLLGGILWGGHLGNGSRTLIYYVAKEFSPVFLGAVSQIGGMLFARTVFWREKLTPNLYVLAEKDYDKGFFRLDTGELRPGWEHWQRELNPVAWNHLTVINHYFESLAKRRVRAVSEKNKITYCWGNIQIAEFKKKGNKFELSTKVKWTRNKNIASKFLKLGWVDFSGNLNDEFCRAINGILELLENMEINGSLDSRELLDLKIIYDREFIPQYFGKYLEVPWYPRDFSDLIESRQLYFFQRDQSIRIIKPVLEKPSLKVVQTLLVFSAFENYAKHHQGFPGYPQLEWNHKIFLFCEADYMEELRLCQSWLRHPDKYPLIIMPKEWRTEGFKGVKDNFIAFGIDA
;
A
#
# COMPACT_ATOMS: atom_id res chain seq x y z
N MET A 1 -32.55 1.95 1.81
CA MET A 1 -33.62 1.79 0.81
C MET A 1 -33.12 0.75 -0.17
N ASN A 2 -33.80 -0.38 -0.32
CA ASN A 2 -33.30 -1.47 -1.16
C ASN A 2 -33.54 -1.08 -2.63
N ILE A 3 -32.47 -0.97 -3.42
CA ILE A 3 -32.56 -0.51 -4.81
C ILE A 3 -32.97 -1.69 -5.68
N LYS A 4 -34.02 -1.53 -6.48
CA LYS A 4 -34.44 -2.57 -7.43
C LYS A 4 -33.61 -2.47 -8.71
N TRP A 5 -32.37 -2.96 -8.63
CA TRP A 5 -31.39 -2.86 -9.71
C TRP A 5 -31.88 -3.43 -11.04
N LYS A 6 -32.55 -4.58 -11.03
CA LYS A 6 -33.05 -5.22 -12.26
C LYS A 6 -34.01 -4.31 -13.05
N GLU A 7 -34.98 -3.70 -12.37
CA GLU A 7 -35.91 -2.75 -12.98
C GLU A 7 -35.17 -1.53 -13.57
N LEU A 8 -34.09 -1.09 -12.90
CA LEU A 8 -33.26 0.01 -13.37
C LEU A 8 -32.50 -0.34 -14.67
N TRP A 9 -31.92 -1.54 -14.75
CA TRP A 9 -31.18 -1.98 -15.94
C TRP A 9 -32.12 -2.09 -17.15
N ASP A 10 -33.26 -2.74 -16.95
CA ASP A 10 -34.25 -2.99 -18.01
C ASP A 10 -34.89 -1.69 -18.52
N ALA A 11 -35.00 -0.67 -17.67
CA ALA A 11 -35.48 0.66 -18.05
C ALA A 11 -34.44 1.53 -18.79
N ASN A 12 -33.17 1.13 -18.83
CA ASN A 12 -32.07 1.91 -19.43
C ASN A 12 -31.22 1.04 -20.39
N PRO A 13 -31.81 0.44 -21.44
CA PRO A 13 -31.12 -0.50 -22.32
C PRO A 13 -29.95 0.13 -23.08
N ASP A 14 -30.02 1.44 -23.40
CA ASP A 14 -29.00 2.14 -24.19
C ASP A 14 -27.66 2.34 -23.45
N ILE A 15 -27.64 2.13 -22.13
CA ILE A 15 -26.44 2.26 -21.28
C ILE A 15 -25.55 1.02 -21.39
N PHE A 16 -26.17 -0.14 -21.61
CA PHE A 16 -25.49 -1.43 -21.55
C PHE A 16 -25.38 -2.08 -22.92
N SER A 17 -24.31 -2.84 -23.13
CA SER A 17 -24.08 -3.53 -24.41
C SER A 17 -24.96 -4.76 -24.62
N VAL A 18 -25.66 -5.24 -23.58
CA VAL A 18 -26.51 -6.43 -23.61
C VAL A 18 -27.76 -6.21 -22.74
N SER A 19 -28.76 -7.06 -22.94
CA SER A 19 -30.02 -7.09 -22.17
C SER A 19 -30.26 -8.49 -21.57
N GLY A 20 -31.31 -8.63 -20.75
CA GLY A 20 -31.68 -9.91 -20.13
C GLY A 20 -30.87 -10.20 -18.86
N TRP A 21 -30.81 -9.25 -17.95
CA TRP A 21 -29.98 -9.35 -16.74
C TRP A 21 -30.49 -10.37 -15.73
N GLU A 22 -29.58 -11.25 -15.32
CA GLU A 22 -29.79 -12.22 -14.25
C GLU A 22 -28.95 -11.85 -13.03
N GLU A 23 -29.57 -11.83 -11.86
CA GLU A 23 -28.88 -11.59 -10.60
C GLU A 23 -28.13 -12.84 -10.17
N CYS A 24 -26.88 -12.68 -9.74
CA CYS A 24 -26.07 -13.76 -9.23
C CYS A 24 -26.61 -14.26 -7.87
N PRO A 25 -27.02 -15.54 -7.76
CA PRO A 25 -27.53 -16.09 -6.51
C PRO A 25 -26.51 -15.98 -5.37
N GLU A 26 -26.98 -15.78 -4.13
CA GLU A 26 -26.11 -15.63 -2.96
C GLU A 26 -25.16 -16.83 -2.74
N GLU A 27 -25.63 -18.03 -3.03
CA GLU A 27 -24.82 -19.26 -2.91
C GLU A 27 -23.63 -19.25 -3.88
N VAL A 28 -23.84 -18.77 -5.11
CA VAL A 28 -22.79 -18.62 -6.12
C VAL A 28 -21.81 -17.53 -5.69
N ARG A 29 -22.31 -16.40 -5.18
CA ARG A 29 -21.46 -15.31 -4.66
C ARG A 29 -20.54 -15.79 -3.54
N LYS A 30 -21.06 -16.60 -2.60
CA LYS A 30 -20.26 -17.20 -1.52
C LYS A 30 -19.22 -18.19 -2.06
N GLY A 31 -19.62 -19.04 -3.01
CA GLY A 31 -18.74 -20.02 -3.66
C GLY A 31 -17.60 -19.38 -4.45
N TRP A 32 -17.82 -18.20 -5.02
CA TRP A 32 -16.82 -17.42 -5.75
C TRP A 32 -16.10 -16.39 -4.89
N HIS A 33 -16.33 -16.41 -3.58
CA HIS A 33 -15.73 -15.48 -2.62
C HIS A 33 -15.91 -14.00 -2.99
N LEU A 34 -17.03 -13.66 -3.63
CA LEU A 34 -17.36 -12.29 -4.01
C LEU A 34 -17.74 -11.46 -2.77
N PRO A 35 -17.29 -10.20 -2.67
CA PRO A 35 -17.70 -9.33 -1.56
C PRO A 35 -19.22 -9.18 -1.49
N SER A 36 -19.82 -9.51 -0.35
CA SER A 36 -21.27 -9.66 -0.17
C SER A 36 -22.04 -8.34 -0.13
N GLN A 37 -21.34 -7.21 0.02
CA GLN A 37 -21.95 -5.88 0.08
C GLN A 37 -22.38 -5.32 -1.29
N PHE A 38 -22.09 -6.04 -2.38
CA PHE A 38 -22.41 -5.62 -3.74
C PHE A 38 -23.44 -6.54 -4.39
N ASP A 39 -24.16 -5.99 -5.35
CA ASP A 39 -25.09 -6.73 -6.19
C ASP A 39 -24.42 -7.04 -7.53
N TYR A 40 -24.57 -8.28 -7.99
CA TYR A 40 -23.88 -8.78 -9.18
C TYR A 40 -24.91 -9.28 -10.18
N PHE A 41 -24.78 -8.82 -11.43
CA PHE A 41 -25.63 -9.25 -12.53
C PHE A 41 -24.79 -9.72 -13.70
N SER A 42 -25.31 -10.65 -14.47
CA SER A 42 -24.69 -11.11 -15.72
C SER A 42 -25.70 -11.16 -16.86
N ALA A 43 -25.20 -10.98 -18.06
CA ALA A 43 -25.90 -11.16 -19.32
C ALA A 43 -24.89 -11.42 -20.45
N GLY A 44 -25.40 -11.61 -21.66
CA GLY A 44 -24.60 -11.91 -22.85
C GLY A 44 -24.52 -13.40 -23.15
N ASP A 45 -23.71 -13.76 -24.13
CA ASP A 45 -23.58 -15.13 -24.63
C ASP A 45 -22.17 -15.70 -24.39
N ILE A 46 -21.91 -16.89 -24.92
CA ILE A 46 -20.62 -17.59 -24.74
C ILE A 46 -19.45 -16.78 -25.34
N SER A 47 -19.69 -15.98 -26.38
CA SER A 47 -18.67 -15.22 -27.11
C SER A 47 -18.39 -13.84 -26.50
N PHE A 48 -19.39 -13.24 -25.86
CA PHE A 48 -19.26 -11.95 -25.19
C PHE A 48 -20.11 -11.91 -23.92
N ARG A 49 -19.42 -12.01 -22.78
CA ARG A 49 -20.04 -11.98 -21.45
C ARG A 49 -19.93 -10.60 -20.84
N VAL A 50 -20.99 -10.19 -20.17
CA VAL A 50 -21.06 -8.88 -19.53
C VAL A 50 -21.53 -9.05 -18.10
N GLY A 51 -20.80 -8.44 -17.17
CA GLY A 51 -21.14 -8.37 -15.76
C GLY A 51 -21.45 -6.95 -15.31
N ILE A 52 -22.36 -6.80 -14.36
CA ILE A 52 -22.53 -5.58 -13.57
C ILE A 52 -22.12 -5.91 -12.13
N ILE A 53 -21.39 -5.00 -11.49
CA ILE A 53 -21.24 -4.94 -10.04
C ILE A 53 -21.75 -3.58 -9.56
N ALA A 54 -22.71 -3.59 -8.65
CA ALA A 54 -23.40 -2.38 -8.19
C ALA A 54 -23.22 -2.15 -6.69
N ALA A 55 -22.87 -0.91 -6.33
CA ALA A 55 -22.75 -0.45 -4.96
C ALA A 55 -23.99 0.38 -4.56
N GLN A 56 -24.68 -0.05 -3.49
CA GLN A 56 -25.88 0.63 -3.00
C GLN A 56 -25.58 1.88 -2.15
N GLY A 57 -24.41 1.91 -1.49
CA GLY A 57 -24.03 2.94 -0.52
C GLY A 57 -22.52 3.18 -0.51
N VAL A 58 -22.00 3.65 0.63
CA VAL A 58 -20.54 3.83 0.83
C VAL A 58 -19.86 2.48 0.72
N TYR A 59 -18.75 2.43 -0.01
CA TYR A 59 -18.00 1.20 -0.26
C TYR A 59 -16.50 1.45 -0.11
N ARG A 60 -15.75 0.38 0.12
CA ARG A 60 -14.28 0.39 0.07
C ARG A 60 -13.85 0.12 -1.37
N GLU A 61 -13.03 1.01 -1.91
CA GLU A 61 -12.63 0.99 -3.33
C GLU A 61 -11.90 -0.30 -3.71
N GLU A 62 -11.02 -0.79 -2.84
CA GLU A 62 -10.30 -2.06 -3.04
C GLU A 62 -11.24 -3.26 -3.10
N ASP A 63 -12.26 -3.31 -2.24
CA ASP A 63 -13.22 -4.41 -2.22
C ASP A 63 -14.12 -4.35 -3.47
N PHE A 64 -14.51 -3.15 -3.89
CA PHE A 64 -15.34 -2.96 -5.09
C PHE A 64 -14.57 -3.34 -6.37
N LEU A 65 -13.34 -2.86 -6.50
CA LEU A 65 -12.46 -3.18 -7.63
C LEU A 65 -12.13 -4.67 -7.69
N LEU A 66 -11.80 -5.29 -6.55
CA LEU A 66 -11.56 -6.73 -6.48
C LEU A 66 -12.82 -7.54 -6.83
N GLY A 67 -13.98 -7.15 -6.30
CA GLY A 67 -15.24 -7.82 -6.57
C GLY A 67 -15.58 -7.83 -8.07
N GLY A 68 -15.38 -6.71 -8.77
CA GLY A 68 -15.63 -6.64 -10.20
C GLY A 68 -14.66 -7.49 -11.01
N ILE A 69 -13.37 -7.49 -10.66
CA ILE A 69 -12.35 -8.32 -11.32
C ILE A 69 -12.64 -9.82 -11.12
N LEU A 70 -12.92 -10.26 -9.89
CA LEU A 70 -13.27 -11.65 -9.62
C LEU A 70 -14.55 -12.05 -10.36
N TRP A 71 -15.57 -11.19 -10.32
CA TRP A 71 -16.82 -11.41 -11.04
C TRP A 71 -16.60 -11.60 -12.53
N GLY A 72 -15.87 -10.68 -13.17
CA GLY A 72 -15.56 -10.80 -14.59
C GLY A 72 -14.66 -12.00 -14.92
N GLY A 73 -13.73 -12.37 -14.04
CA GLY A 73 -12.90 -13.56 -14.20
C GLY A 73 -13.74 -14.85 -14.21
N HIS A 74 -14.65 -14.99 -13.25
CA HIS A 74 -15.55 -16.16 -13.18
C HIS A 74 -16.57 -16.18 -14.32
N LEU A 75 -17.11 -15.02 -14.71
CA LEU A 75 -17.98 -14.92 -15.87
C LEU A 75 -17.22 -15.31 -17.15
N GLY A 76 -16.04 -14.74 -17.39
CA GLY A 76 -15.32 -14.92 -18.64
C GLY A 76 -14.82 -16.33 -18.87
N ASN A 77 -14.36 -17.02 -17.83
CA ASN A 77 -13.71 -18.33 -17.94
C ASN A 77 -12.63 -18.36 -19.05
N GLY A 78 -11.82 -17.30 -19.14
CA GLY A 78 -10.80 -17.10 -20.19
C GLY A 78 -11.26 -16.36 -21.44
N SER A 79 -12.56 -16.09 -21.61
CA SER A 79 -13.10 -15.23 -22.67
C SER A 79 -13.07 -13.75 -22.31
N ARG A 80 -13.03 -12.90 -23.34
CA ARG A 80 -13.16 -11.45 -23.19
C ARG A 80 -14.47 -11.10 -22.50
N THR A 81 -14.37 -10.35 -21.41
CA THR A 81 -15.53 -10.03 -20.56
C THR A 81 -15.55 -8.55 -20.23
N LEU A 82 -16.73 -7.92 -20.36
CA LEU A 82 -16.95 -6.53 -19.99
C LEU A 82 -17.60 -6.44 -18.60
N ILE A 83 -17.03 -5.64 -17.72
CA ILE A 83 -17.55 -5.38 -16.38
C ILE A 83 -18.02 -3.92 -16.30
N TYR A 84 -19.25 -3.70 -15.88
CA TYR A 84 -19.77 -2.40 -15.51
C TYR A 84 -19.74 -2.23 -13.99
N TYR A 85 -18.95 -1.27 -13.52
CA TYR A 85 -18.99 -0.81 -12.14
C TYR A 85 -20.06 0.27 -12.03
N VAL A 86 -21.07 0.07 -11.18
CA VAL A 86 -22.18 1.01 -10.98
C VAL A 86 -22.18 1.52 -9.55
N ALA A 87 -22.07 2.84 -9.39
CA ALA A 87 -22.07 3.48 -8.07
C ALA A 87 -22.61 4.90 -8.12
N LYS A 88 -22.96 5.47 -6.95
CA LYS A 88 -23.39 6.87 -6.84
C LYS A 88 -22.26 7.86 -7.14
N GLU A 89 -21.06 7.53 -6.68
CA GLU A 89 -19.87 8.36 -6.75
C GLU A 89 -18.65 7.45 -7.00
N PHE A 90 -17.61 7.98 -7.65
CA PHE A 90 -16.32 7.32 -7.86
C PHE A 90 -15.23 8.34 -7.55
N SER A 91 -14.17 7.93 -6.85
CA SER A 91 -12.99 8.80 -6.75
C SER A 91 -12.20 8.79 -8.07
N PRO A 92 -11.39 9.82 -8.34
CA PRO A 92 -10.49 9.79 -9.49
C PRO A 92 -9.43 8.68 -9.40
N VAL A 93 -9.07 8.23 -8.19
CA VAL A 93 -8.14 7.11 -7.97
C VAL A 93 -8.78 5.80 -8.40
N PHE A 94 -10.04 5.57 -8.04
CA PHE A 94 -10.77 4.40 -8.51
C PHE A 94 -10.91 4.40 -10.04
N LEU A 95 -11.29 5.53 -10.63
CA LEU A 95 -11.42 5.64 -12.10
C LEU A 95 -10.10 5.37 -12.81
N GLY A 96 -8.99 5.93 -12.31
CA GLY A 96 -7.67 5.68 -12.88
C GLY A 96 -7.15 4.26 -12.61
N ALA A 97 -7.60 3.57 -11.56
CA ALA A 97 -7.31 2.14 -11.36
C ALA A 97 -8.10 1.26 -12.32
N VAL A 98 -9.38 1.57 -12.55
CA VAL A 98 -10.23 0.91 -13.55
C VAL A 98 -9.66 1.06 -14.96
N SER A 99 -9.06 2.22 -15.29
CA SER A 99 -8.43 2.44 -16.60
C SER A 99 -7.20 1.55 -16.85
N GLN A 100 -6.60 0.97 -15.80
CA GLN A 100 -5.51 0.00 -15.92
C GLN A 100 -6.00 -1.41 -16.27
N ILE A 101 -7.31 -1.64 -16.32
CA ILE A 101 -7.90 -2.92 -16.75
C ILE A 101 -8.06 -2.89 -18.28
N GLY A 102 -7.56 -3.92 -18.97
CA GLY A 102 -7.61 -3.93 -20.44
C GLY A 102 -7.01 -5.14 -21.15
N GLY A 103 -6.92 -6.30 -20.50
CA GLY A 103 -6.51 -7.55 -21.12
C GLY A 103 -7.71 -8.44 -21.48
N MET A 104 -7.89 -9.54 -20.77
CA MET A 104 -9.09 -10.40 -20.88
C MET A 104 -10.34 -9.76 -20.29
N LEU A 105 -10.15 -8.78 -19.39
CA LEU A 105 -11.23 -8.01 -18.79
C LEU A 105 -11.23 -6.59 -19.38
N PHE A 106 -12.43 -6.09 -19.64
CA PHE A 106 -12.71 -4.69 -19.93
C PHE A 106 -13.58 -4.14 -18.82
N ALA A 107 -13.39 -2.87 -18.48
CA ALA A 107 -14.16 -2.25 -17.43
C ALA A 107 -14.74 -0.91 -17.90
N ARG A 108 -15.97 -0.65 -17.48
CA ARG A 108 -16.66 0.64 -17.64
C ARG A 108 -17.25 1.05 -16.31
N THR A 109 -17.40 2.35 -16.12
CA THR A 109 -18.01 2.92 -14.92
C THR A 109 -19.29 3.64 -15.30
N VAL A 110 -20.32 3.47 -14.47
CA VAL A 110 -21.65 4.04 -14.68
C VAL A 110 -22.05 4.75 -13.40
N PHE A 111 -22.28 6.06 -13.50
CA PHE A 111 -22.85 6.83 -12.40
C PHE A 111 -24.33 6.53 -12.27
N TRP A 112 -24.77 6.24 -11.06
CA TRP A 112 -26.18 6.11 -10.72
C TRP A 112 -26.63 7.26 -9.83
N ARG A 113 -27.68 7.98 -10.25
CA ARG A 113 -28.30 9.05 -9.47
C ARG A 113 -29.80 8.81 -9.36
N GLU A 114 -30.26 8.60 -8.13
CA GLU A 114 -31.66 8.28 -7.82
C GLU A 114 -32.65 9.36 -8.32
N LYS A 115 -32.26 10.64 -8.31
CA LYS A 115 -33.16 11.79 -8.56
C LYS A 115 -32.99 12.49 -9.91
N LEU A 116 -32.13 12.00 -10.80
CA LEU A 116 -31.90 12.62 -12.12
C LEU A 116 -32.43 11.73 -13.22
N THR A 117 -32.92 12.28 -14.33
CA THR A 117 -33.25 11.53 -15.54
C THR A 117 -32.36 12.01 -16.69
N PRO A 118 -31.61 11.12 -17.38
CA PRO A 118 -31.52 9.68 -17.11
C PRO A 118 -30.83 9.37 -15.76
N ASN A 119 -31.22 8.28 -15.11
CA ASN A 119 -30.73 7.96 -13.76
C ASN A 119 -29.37 7.23 -13.80
N LEU A 120 -28.90 6.89 -15.00
CA LEU A 120 -27.63 6.21 -15.28
C LEU A 120 -26.85 6.98 -16.34
N TYR A 121 -25.54 7.12 -16.12
CA TYR A 121 -24.63 7.78 -17.05
C TYR A 121 -23.34 6.98 -17.18
N VAL A 122 -23.03 6.50 -18.38
CA VAL A 122 -21.73 5.88 -18.67
C VAL A 122 -20.67 6.97 -18.67
N LEU A 123 -19.61 6.79 -17.91
CA LEU A 123 -18.44 7.65 -17.98
C LEU A 123 -17.54 7.20 -19.12
N ALA A 124 -17.14 8.14 -19.98
CA ALA A 124 -16.14 7.85 -20.99
C ALA A 124 -14.75 7.76 -20.35
N GLU A 125 -13.88 6.88 -20.86
CA GLU A 125 -12.52 6.74 -20.31
C GLU A 125 -11.74 8.07 -20.30
N LYS A 126 -11.98 8.94 -21.30
CA LYS A 126 -11.41 10.30 -21.37
C LYS A 126 -11.82 11.22 -20.20
N ASP A 127 -12.87 10.84 -19.46
CA ASP A 127 -13.35 11.58 -18.30
C ASP A 127 -12.71 11.08 -17.00
N TYR A 128 -12.01 9.93 -17.02
CA TYR A 128 -11.33 9.37 -15.85
C TYR A 128 -10.15 10.26 -15.41
N ASP A 129 -9.54 10.95 -16.36
CA ASP A 129 -8.42 11.88 -16.13
C ASP A 129 -8.86 13.31 -15.78
N LYS A 130 -10.17 13.62 -15.78
CA LYS A 130 -10.67 15.00 -15.57
C LYS A 130 -10.80 15.39 -14.11
N GLY A 131 -10.70 14.43 -13.19
CA GLY A 131 -10.76 14.70 -11.75
C GLY A 131 -9.38 15.06 -11.22
N PHE A 132 -9.24 16.28 -10.67
CA PHE A 132 -8.07 16.59 -9.85
C PHE A 132 -8.16 15.75 -8.57
N PHE A 133 -7.35 14.70 -8.51
CA PHE A 133 -7.05 14.08 -7.23
C PHE A 133 -5.93 14.88 -6.59
N ARG A 134 -6.28 15.63 -5.55
CA ARG A 134 -5.26 16.08 -4.63
C ARG A 134 -4.78 14.81 -3.93
N LEU A 135 -3.59 14.34 -4.29
CA LEU A 135 -2.80 13.65 -3.28
C LEU A 135 -2.64 14.73 -2.23
N ASP A 136 -3.48 14.69 -1.18
CA ASP A 136 -3.15 15.39 0.05
C ASP A 136 -1.94 14.60 0.55
N THR A 137 -0.80 14.85 -0.10
CA THR A 137 0.52 14.74 0.49
C THR A 137 0.29 15.47 1.78
N GLY A 138 0.01 14.74 2.84
CA GLY A 138 -0.09 15.34 4.15
C GLY A 138 1.21 16.08 4.39
N GLU A 139 1.22 16.82 5.48
CA GLU A 139 2.37 17.65 5.84
C GLU A 139 3.68 16.89 5.60
N LEU A 140 4.64 17.55 4.94
CA LEU A 140 5.97 16.99 4.81
C LEU A 140 6.45 16.60 6.20
N ARG A 141 7.11 15.45 6.30
CA ARG A 141 7.72 15.00 7.53
C ARG A 141 8.67 16.09 7.99
N PRO A 142 8.57 16.52 9.26
CA PRO A 142 9.38 17.62 9.74
C PRO A 142 10.85 17.22 9.73
N GLY A 143 11.67 18.06 9.10
CA GLY A 143 13.12 18.00 9.20
C GLY A 143 13.63 18.46 10.57
N TRP A 144 14.94 18.43 10.75
CA TRP A 144 15.59 18.85 11.99
C TRP A 144 15.34 20.33 12.34
N GLU A 145 15.30 21.20 11.33
CA GLU A 145 14.98 22.62 11.53
C GLU A 145 13.60 22.85 12.14
N HIS A 146 12.62 21.99 11.83
CA HIS A 146 11.29 22.09 12.43
C HIS A 146 11.38 21.86 13.94
N TRP A 147 12.05 20.78 14.36
CA TRP A 147 12.24 20.47 15.77
C TRP A 147 13.06 21.52 16.52
N GLN A 148 14.05 22.12 15.86
CA GLN A 148 14.83 23.22 16.41
C GLN A 148 13.98 24.46 16.68
N ARG A 149 13.01 24.78 15.81
CA ARG A 149 12.09 25.91 15.97
C ARG A 149 10.99 25.62 17.00
N GLU A 150 10.51 24.39 17.05
CA GLU A 150 9.35 23.98 17.85
C GLU A 150 9.65 23.66 19.31
N LEU A 151 10.91 23.43 19.66
CA LEU A 151 11.35 23.08 21.00
C LEU A 151 12.07 24.26 21.65
N ASN A 152 11.92 24.39 22.97
CA ASN A 152 12.76 25.30 23.74
C ASN A 152 14.22 24.79 23.76
N PRO A 153 15.21 25.65 24.08
CA PRO A 153 16.63 25.27 24.02
C PRO A 153 17.01 24.04 24.85
N VAL A 154 16.37 23.84 26.01
CA VAL A 154 16.64 22.68 26.88
C VAL A 154 16.11 21.40 26.22
N ALA A 155 14.86 21.41 25.75
CA ALA A 155 14.27 20.27 25.06
C ALA A 155 15.00 19.94 23.74
N TRP A 156 15.52 20.96 23.04
CA TRP A 156 16.35 20.77 21.85
C TRP A 156 17.69 20.11 22.18
N ASN A 157 18.39 20.54 23.23
CA ASN A 157 19.61 19.87 23.68
C ASN A 157 19.33 18.42 24.07
N HIS A 158 18.25 18.16 24.80
CA HIS A 158 17.86 16.80 25.16
C HIS A 158 17.58 15.95 23.91
N LEU A 159 16.85 16.48 22.92
CA LEU A 159 16.61 15.78 21.67
C LEU A 159 17.91 15.48 20.92
N THR A 160 18.87 16.41 20.93
CA THR A 160 20.20 16.20 20.33
C THR A 160 20.94 15.03 20.99
N VAL A 161 20.95 14.97 22.32
CA VAL A 161 21.53 13.85 23.09
C VAL A 161 20.83 12.53 22.75
N ILE A 162 19.50 12.53 22.75
CA ILE A 162 18.68 11.35 22.45
C ILE A 162 18.98 10.85 21.03
N ASN A 163 19.03 11.75 20.05
CA ASN A 163 19.30 11.40 18.67
C ASN A 163 20.71 10.84 18.49
N HIS A 164 21.71 11.42 19.15
CA HIS A 164 23.09 10.91 19.11
C HIS A 164 23.18 9.46 19.64
N TYR A 165 22.47 9.16 20.73
CA TYR A 165 22.36 7.79 21.24
C TYR A 165 21.76 6.84 20.19
N PHE A 166 20.64 7.19 19.57
CA PHE A 166 20.01 6.31 18.57
C PHE A 166 20.80 6.21 17.26
N GLU A 167 21.53 7.25 16.84
CA GLU A 167 22.45 7.20 15.71
C GLU A 167 23.60 6.23 15.96
N SER A 168 24.10 6.14 17.20
CA SER A 168 25.10 5.13 17.57
C SER A 168 24.60 3.70 17.37
N LEU A 169 23.28 3.48 17.41
CA LEU A 169 22.62 2.20 17.20
C LEU A 169 22.31 1.91 15.72
N ALA A 170 22.67 2.78 14.78
CA ALA A 170 22.42 2.57 13.35
C ALA A 170 23.05 1.27 12.82
N LYS A 171 24.22 0.87 13.34
CA LYS A 171 24.86 -0.41 13.00
C LYS A 171 24.02 -1.63 13.39
N ARG A 172 23.15 -1.48 14.40
CA ARG A 172 22.16 -2.47 14.82
C ARG A 172 20.82 -2.32 14.09
N ARG A 173 20.80 -1.60 12.96
CA ARG A 173 19.61 -1.39 12.11
C ARG A 173 18.50 -0.57 12.79
N VAL A 174 18.89 0.36 13.66
CA VAL A 174 17.95 1.35 14.22
C VAL A 174 17.91 2.60 13.34
N ARG A 175 16.70 3.11 13.08
CA ARG A 175 16.45 4.34 12.32
C ARG A 175 15.44 5.24 13.00
N ALA A 176 15.52 6.54 12.74
CA ALA A 176 14.56 7.53 13.22
C ALA A 176 13.53 7.90 12.13
N VAL A 177 12.28 8.05 12.54
CA VAL A 177 11.15 8.43 11.69
C VAL A 177 10.47 9.63 12.32
N SER A 178 10.63 10.79 11.68
CA SER A 178 10.17 12.08 12.21
C SER A 178 8.72 12.37 11.80
N GLU A 179 7.90 12.77 12.77
CA GLU A 179 6.51 13.20 12.63
C GLU A 179 6.20 14.51 13.32
N LYS A 180 5.09 15.15 12.92
CA LYS A 180 4.73 16.51 13.36
C LYS A 180 4.91 16.74 14.86
N ASN A 181 4.51 15.75 15.67
CA ASN A 181 4.57 15.84 17.12
C ASN A 181 5.36 14.71 17.78
N LYS A 182 6.08 13.88 17.01
CA LYS A 182 6.87 12.79 17.57
C LYS A 182 7.99 12.32 16.65
N ILE A 183 9.04 11.75 17.21
CA ILE A 183 10.06 10.98 16.49
C ILE A 183 9.98 9.54 16.99
N THR A 184 9.78 8.61 16.06
CA THR A 184 9.75 7.19 16.36
C THR A 184 11.09 6.56 15.99
N TYR A 185 11.66 5.78 16.89
CA TYR A 185 12.85 4.99 16.60
C TYR A 185 12.43 3.55 16.32
N CYS A 186 12.88 3.03 15.19
CA CYS A 186 12.43 1.75 14.64
C CYS A 186 13.60 0.81 14.39
N TRP A 187 13.37 -0.49 14.59
CA TRP A 187 14.18 -1.58 14.09
C TRP A 187 13.39 -2.28 12.97
N GLY A 188 13.81 -2.13 11.72
CA GLY A 188 12.91 -2.40 10.58
C GLY A 188 11.69 -1.49 10.64
N ASN A 189 10.48 -2.05 10.76
CA ASN A 189 9.23 -1.32 11.03
C ASN A 189 8.74 -1.45 12.48
N ILE A 190 9.46 -2.19 13.33
CA ILE A 190 9.12 -2.37 14.74
C ILE A 190 9.52 -1.12 15.51
N GLN A 191 8.56 -0.46 16.13
CA GLN A 191 8.81 0.72 16.96
C GLN A 191 9.39 0.29 18.30
N ILE A 192 10.61 0.75 18.61
CA ILE A 192 11.32 0.42 19.86
C ILE A 192 11.35 1.58 20.85
N ALA A 193 11.21 2.82 20.36
CA ALA A 193 11.08 4.02 21.20
C ALA A 193 10.32 5.13 20.49
N GLU A 194 9.83 6.09 21.28
CA GLU A 194 9.17 7.29 20.79
C GLU A 194 9.55 8.48 21.67
N PHE A 195 9.99 9.55 21.02
CA PHE A 195 10.03 10.89 21.56
C PHE A 195 8.75 11.61 21.11
N LYS A 196 7.96 12.15 22.05
CA LYS A 196 6.69 12.81 21.74
C LYS A 196 6.61 14.18 22.38
N LYS A 197 6.26 15.21 21.59
CA LYS A 197 5.96 16.56 22.08
C LYS A 197 4.60 16.56 22.80
N LYS A 198 4.56 17.12 24.01
CA LYS A 198 3.37 17.36 24.84
C LYS A 198 3.39 18.80 25.33
N GLY A 199 2.81 19.71 24.55
CA GLY A 199 2.89 21.14 24.80
C GLY A 199 4.34 21.63 24.78
N ASN A 200 4.79 22.24 25.87
CA ASN A 200 6.17 22.73 26.03
C ASN A 200 7.15 21.66 26.57
N LYS A 201 6.67 20.45 26.85
CA LYS A 201 7.47 19.32 27.33
C LYS A 201 7.57 18.25 26.27
N PHE A 202 8.49 17.31 26.46
CA PHE A 202 8.54 16.07 25.70
C PHE A 202 8.43 14.87 26.63
N GLU A 203 8.07 13.73 26.05
CA GLU A 203 8.09 12.43 26.70
C GLU A 203 8.92 11.49 25.83
N LEU A 204 9.91 10.85 26.43
CA LEU A 204 10.67 9.77 25.80
C LEU A 204 10.27 8.46 26.46
N SER A 205 9.88 7.47 25.66
CA SER A 205 9.45 6.16 26.16
C SER A 205 9.87 5.05 25.20
N THR A 206 10.19 3.88 25.75
CA THR A 206 10.33 2.65 24.97
C THR A 206 8.97 2.22 24.43
N LYS A 207 8.93 1.53 23.29
CA LYS A 207 7.72 0.92 22.74
C LYS A 207 7.85 -0.59 22.71
N VAL A 208 6.81 -1.25 23.23
CA VAL A 208 6.73 -2.71 23.40
C VAL A 208 5.41 -3.29 22.89
N LYS A 209 4.63 -2.53 22.11
CA LYS A 209 3.33 -2.96 21.58
C LYS A 209 3.42 -4.12 20.57
N TRP A 210 4.62 -4.41 20.09
CA TRP A 210 4.92 -5.49 19.16
C TRP A 210 4.94 -6.87 19.84
N THR A 211 5.01 -6.96 21.17
CA THR A 211 4.91 -8.24 21.88
C THR A 211 3.61 -8.35 22.67
N ARG A 212 2.98 -9.54 22.62
CA ARG A 212 1.83 -9.88 23.47
C ARG A 212 2.25 -10.42 24.84
N ASN A 213 3.54 -10.70 25.05
CA ASN A 213 4.03 -11.23 26.31
C ASN A 213 4.12 -10.10 27.35
N LYS A 214 3.22 -10.14 28.33
CA LYS A 214 3.11 -9.13 29.38
C LYS A 214 4.40 -8.97 30.20
N ASN A 215 5.16 -10.05 30.42
CA ASN A 215 6.41 -10.01 31.17
C ASN A 215 7.52 -9.29 30.40
N ILE A 216 7.60 -9.52 29.09
CA ILE A 216 8.53 -8.81 28.20
C ILE A 216 8.15 -7.33 28.13
N ALA A 217 6.86 -7.04 27.95
CA ALA A 217 6.36 -5.67 27.91
C ALA A 217 6.66 -4.91 29.21
N SER A 218 6.39 -5.49 30.39
CA SER A 218 6.65 -4.84 31.67
C SER A 218 8.15 -4.67 31.95
N LYS A 219 8.98 -5.62 31.52
CA LYS A 219 10.45 -5.55 31.68
C LYS A 219 11.02 -4.35 30.93
N PHE A 220 10.58 -4.15 29.69
CA PHE A 220 11.19 -3.18 28.78
C PHE A 220 10.47 -1.83 28.71
N LEU A 221 9.25 -1.70 29.24
CA LEU A 221 8.55 -0.43 29.28
C LEU A 221 9.21 0.55 30.26
N LYS A 222 10.04 1.46 29.73
CA LYS A 222 10.78 2.47 30.48
C LYS A 222 10.57 3.87 29.93
N LEU A 223 10.60 4.86 30.82
CA LEU A 223 10.67 6.28 30.47
C LEU A 223 12.14 6.69 30.35
N GLY A 224 12.42 7.51 29.35
CA GLY A 224 13.73 8.09 29.10
C GLY A 224 13.78 9.54 29.53
N TRP A 225 14.92 9.97 30.06
CA TRP A 225 15.19 11.37 30.40
C TRP A 225 16.69 11.64 30.33
N VAL A 226 17.04 12.89 30.06
CA VAL A 226 18.43 13.36 29.98
C VAL A 226 18.78 14.04 31.30
N ASP A 227 19.89 13.65 31.89
CA ASP A 227 20.37 14.19 33.16
C ASP A 227 21.12 15.53 32.99
N PHE A 228 21.53 16.12 34.12
CA PHE A 228 22.28 17.37 34.13
C PHE A 228 23.70 17.24 33.54
N SER A 229 24.22 16.02 33.41
CA SER A 229 25.49 15.72 32.74
C SER A 229 25.33 15.55 31.23
N GLY A 230 24.12 15.68 30.70
CA GLY A 230 23.83 15.52 29.28
C GLY A 230 23.77 14.06 28.83
N ASN A 231 23.57 13.12 29.75
CA ASN A 231 23.49 11.69 29.45
C ASN A 231 22.04 11.20 29.52
N LEU A 232 21.72 10.24 28.65
CA LEU A 232 20.45 9.53 28.71
C LEU A 232 20.48 8.51 29.85
N ASN A 233 19.43 8.45 30.66
CA ASN A 233 19.42 7.59 31.84
C ASN A 233 19.68 6.10 31.51
N ASP A 234 20.56 5.47 32.30
CA ASP A 234 21.03 4.10 32.09
C ASP A 234 19.92 3.06 31.99
N GLU A 235 18.87 3.19 32.80
CA GLU A 235 17.75 2.24 32.80
C GLU A 235 17.06 2.19 31.43
N PHE A 236 16.84 3.35 30.81
CA PHE A 236 16.27 3.44 29.47
C PHE A 236 17.23 2.84 28.43
N CYS A 237 18.51 3.20 28.49
CA CYS A 237 19.54 2.67 27.58
C CYS A 237 19.64 1.13 27.66
N ARG A 238 19.60 0.56 28.86
CA ARG A 238 19.58 -0.90 29.07
C ARG A 238 18.33 -1.54 28.50
N ALA A 239 17.16 -0.90 28.64
CA ALA A 239 15.93 -1.42 28.08
C ALA A 239 15.96 -1.45 26.54
N ILE A 240 16.45 -0.38 25.90
CA ILE A 240 16.62 -0.34 24.42
C ILE A 240 17.58 -1.43 23.96
N ASN A 241 18.75 -1.55 24.59
CA ASN A 241 19.72 -2.58 24.24
C ASN A 241 19.15 -3.99 24.41
N GLY A 242 18.41 -4.25 25.49
CA GLY A 242 17.75 -5.54 25.71
C GLY A 242 16.59 -5.82 24.76
N ILE A 243 15.85 -4.80 24.31
CA ILE A 243 14.87 -4.93 23.21
C ILE A 243 15.59 -5.39 21.94
N LEU A 244 16.69 -4.73 21.58
CA LEU A 244 17.44 -5.06 20.37
C LEU A 244 18.04 -6.46 20.42
N GLU A 245 18.62 -6.86 21.56
CA GLU A 245 19.11 -8.24 21.75
C GLU A 245 18.00 -9.27 21.59
N LEU A 246 16.81 -8.99 22.13
CA LEU A 246 15.66 -9.88 21.97
C LEU A 246 15.23 -9.99 20.51
N LEU A 247 15.12 -8.87 19.80
CA LEU A 247 14.71 -8.84 18.39
C LEU A 247 15.74 -9.53 17.47
N GLU A 248 17.03 -9.29 17.70
CA GLU A 248 18.12 -9.97 16.98
C GLU A 248 18.10 -11.49 17.25
N ASN A 249 17.87 -11.92 18.49
CA ASN A 249 17.72 -13.34 18.81
C ASN A 249 16.46 -13.94 18.17
N MET A 250 15.35 -13.20 18.11
CA MET A 250 14.14 -13.64 17.43
C MET A 250 14.37 -13.81 15.91
N GLU A 251 15.15 -12.92 15.29
CA GLU A 251 15.56 -13.07 13.88
C GLU A 251 16.39 -14.34 13.68
N ILE A 252 17.43 -14.55 14.49
CA ILE A 252 18.32 -15.71 14.41
C ILE A 252 17.54 -17.02 14.60
N ASN A 253 16.60 -17.04 15.53
CA ASN A 253 15.78 -18.21 15.84
C ASN A 253 14.56 -18.36 14.94
N GLY A 254 14.39 -17.52 13.92
CA GLY A 254 13.25 -17.58 12.98
C GLY A 254 11.88 -17.36 13.63
N SER A 255 11.83 -16.63 14.75
CA SER A 255 10.62 -16.36 15.55
C SER A 255 9.93 -15.04 15.21
N LEU A 256 10.52 -14.23 14.31
CA LEU A 256 9.85 -13.04 13.75
C LEU A 256 8.76 -13.48 12.78
N ASP A 257 7.68 -12.70 12.70
CA ASP A 257 6.71 -12.90 11.65
C ASP A 257 7.32 -12.59 10.27
N SER A 258 6.74 -13.18 9.22
CA SER A 258 7.26 -13.04 7.85
C SER A 258 7.32 -11.59 7.39
N ARG A 259 6.39 -10.74 7.86
CA ARG A 259 6.33 -9.35 7.43
C ARG A 259 7.47 -8.57 8.08
N GLU A 260 7.64 -8.67 9.39
CA GLU A 260 8.72 -8.02 10.13
C GLU A 260 10.10 -8.44 9.59
N LEU A 261 10.28 -9.73 9.32
CA LEU A 261 11.52 -10.23 8.71
C LEU A 261 11.74 -9.65 7.32
N LEU A 262 10.72 -9.64 6.46
CA LEU A 262 10.84 -9.10 5.11
C LEU A 262 11.16 -7.60 5.13
N ASP A 263 10.53 -6.84 6.02
CA ASP A 263 10.77 -5.41 6.18
C ASP A 263 12.26 -5.14 6.49
N LEU A 264 12.87 -5.94 7.36
CA LEU A 264 14.30 -5.87 7.66
C LEU A 264 15.15 -6.20 6.43
N LYS A 265 14.81 -7.28 5.71
CA LYS A 265 15.56 -7.68 4.51
C LYS A 265 15.47 -6.58 3.45
N ILE A 266 14.30 -6.02 3.17
CA ILE A 266 14.14 -4.97 2.15
C ILE A 266 14.92 -3.70 2.51
N ILE A 267 14.85 -3.24 3.76
CA ILE A 267 15.49 -1.97 4.16
C ILE A 267 17.02 -2.11 4.27
N TYR A 268 17.50 -3.26 4.77
CA TYR A 268 18.91 -3.43 5.17
C TYR A 268 19.69 -4.45 4.33
N ASP A 269 19.12 -4.96 3.24
CA ASP A 269 19.87 -5.76 2.27
C ASP A 269 21.08 -4.98 1.75
N ARG A 270 22.20 -5.70 1.61
CA ARG A 270 23.50 -5.12 1.26
C ARG A 270 23.95 -5.44 -0.16
N GLU A 271 23.18 -6.25 -0.88
CA GLU A 271 23.57 -6.81 -2.16
C GLU A 271 22.57 -6.43 -3.23
N PHE A 272 21.45 -7.15 -3.28
CA PHE A 272 20.45 -7.05 -4.33
C PHE A 272 19.70 -5.72 -4.36
N ILE A 273 19.14 -5.31 -3.22
CA ILE A 273 18.31 -4.10 -3.12
C ILE A 273 19.09 -2.83 -3.46
N PRO A 274 20.26 -2.56 -2.86
CA PRO A 274 21.02 -1.36 -3.23
C PRO A 274 21.51 -1.40 -4.68
N GLN A 275 21.86 -2.57 -5.22
CA GLN A 275 22.28 -2.71 -6.62
C GLN A 275 21.13 -2.42 -7.60
N TYR A 276 19.92 -2.88 -7.30
CA TYR A 276 18.79 -2.78 -8.23
C TYR A 276 17.90 -1.56 -7.97
N PHE A 277 17.60 -1.25 -6.71
CA PHE A 277 16.67 -0.20 -6.32
C PHE A 277 17.35 1.08 -5.84
N GLY A 278 18.61 0.99 -5.41
CA GLY A 278 19.36 2.13 -4.88
C GLY A 278 19.19 2.29 -3.37
N LYS A 279 19.31 3.53 -2.88
CA LYS A 279 19.31 3.81 -1.44
C LYS A 279 17.88 3.88 -0.91
N TYR A 280 17.62 3.20 0.21
CA TYR A 280 16.34 3.30 0.90
C TYR A 280 16.03 4.75 1.31
N LEU A 281 14.78 5.15 1.10
CA LEU A 281 14.26 6.49 1.34
C LEU A 281 13.05 6.40 2.27
N GLU A 282 13.10 7.10 3.40
CA GLU A 282 11.91 7.26 4.23
C GLU A 282 10.91 8.17 3.51
N VAL A 283 9.66 7.74 3.38
CA VAL A 283 8.60 8.54 2.74
C VAL A 283 8.51 9.91 3.43
N PRO A 284 8.71 11.05 2.74
CA PRO A 284 8.89 12.33 3.40
C PRO A 284 7.56 13.06 3.62
N TRP A 285 6.40 12.41 3.55
CA TRP A 285 5.09 13.01 3.86
C TRP A 285 4.17 12.06 4.65
N TYR A 286 3.13 12.64 5.25
CA TYR A 286 2.03 11.88 5.86
C TYR A 286 0.96 11.53 4.83
N PRO A 287 0.50 10.30 4.71
CA PRO A 287 -0.78 10.05 4.07
C PRO A 287 -1.91 10.57 5.01
N ARG A 288 -2.63 11.65 4.64
CA ARG A 288 -3.79 12.14 5.43
C ARG A 288 -5.08 11.38 5.10
N ASP A 289 -5.40 11.28 3.81
CA ASP A 289 -6.62 10.60 3.32
C ASP A 289 -6.32 9.24 2.66
N PHE A 290 -5.07 8.82 2.76
CA PHE A 290 -4.52 7.60 2.16
C PHE A 290 -4.51 6.40 3.11
N SER A 291 -5.05 6.55 4.32
CA SER A 291 -4.85 5.62 5.44
C SER A 291 -5.38 4.21 5.20
N ASP A 292 -6.37 4.05 4.32
CA ASP A 292 -7.00 2.75 4.07
C ASP A 292 -6.40 2.07 2.81
N LEU A 293 -6.05 2.86 1.79
CA LEU A 293 -5.47 2.41 0.52
C LEU A 293 -3.97 2.14 0.60
N ILE A 294 -3.27 2.94 1.41
CA ILE A 294 -1.86 2.87 1.72
C ILE A 294 -1.76 2.75 3.23
N GLU A 295 -1.85 1.54 3.75
CA GLU A 295 -1.03 1.25 4.92
C GLU A 295 0.42 1.54 4.50
N SER A 296 0.93 2.73 4.80
CA SER A 296 2.25 3.23 4.36
C SER A 296 3.42 2.35 4.76
N ARG A 297 3.16 1.40 5.65
CA ARG A 297 4.06 0.30 6.01
C ARG A 297 4.19 -0.78 4.93
N GLN A 298 3.41 -0.69 3.85
CA GLN A 298 3.36 -1.67 2.77
C GLN A 298 4.13 -1.27 1.51
N LEU A 299 4.66 -0.04 1.44
CA LEU A 299 5.44 0.47 0.31
C LEU A 299 6.85 0.85 0.76
N TYR A 300 7.86 0.45 -0.01
CA TYR A 300 9.25 0.81 0.22
C TYR A 300 9.77 1.66 -0.94
N PHE A 301 10.36 2.80 -0.61
CA PHE A 301 10.83 3.77 -1.58
C PHE A 301 12.35 3.73 -1.62
N PHE A 302 12.89 3.76 -2.82
CA PHE A 302 14.32 3.76 -3.06
C PHE A 302 14.69 4.81 -4.08
N GLN A 303 15.76 5.53 -3.80
CA GLN A 303 16.37 6.46 -4.73
C GLN A 303 17.49 5.75 -5.50
N ARG A 304 17.36 5.70 -6.82
CA ARG A 304 18.44 5.32 -7.73
C ARG A 304 18.58 6.39 -8.79
N ASP A 305 19.77 6.97 -8.86
CA ASP A 305 20.07 8.12 -9.71
C ASP A 305 19.11 9.29 -9.38
N GLN A 306 18.41 9.82 -10.39
CA GLN A 306 17.36 10.84 -10.22
C GLN A 306 15.94 10.25 -10.17
N SER A 307 15.82 8.93 -9.98
CA SER A 307 14.54 8.23 -10.01
C SER A 307 14.17 7.61 -8.66
N ILE A 308 12.86 7.56 -8.38
CA ILE A 308 12.28 6.81 -7.28
C ILE A 308 11.71 5.50 -7.80
N ARG A 309 12.08 4.42 -7.12
CA ARG A 309 11.57 3.07 -7.35
C ARG A 309 10.80 2.62 -6.12
N ILE A 310 9.67 1.96 -6.34
CA ILE A 310 8.74 1.58 -5.28
C ILE A 310 8.60 0.05 -5.25
N ILE A 311 8.82 -0.56 -4.10
CA ILE A 311 8.57 -1.99 -3.86
C ILE A 311 7.31 -2.14 -3.03
N LYS A 312 6.44 -3.08 -3.42
CA LYS A 312 5.30 -3.53 -2.64
C LYS A 312 5.35 -5.04 -2.45
N PRO A 313 5.49 -5.53 -1.20
CA PRO A 313 5.48 -6.97 -0.97
C PRO A 313 4.08 -7.59 -1.06
N VAL A 314 4.05 -8.83 -1.51
CA VAL A 314 2.89 -9.69 -1.68
C VAL A 314 3.18 -11.01 -0.96
N LEU A 315 2.79 -11.07 0.32
CA LEU A 315 2.96 -12.22 1.21
C LEU A 315 1.66 -12.99 1.46
N GLU A 316 0.53 -12.46 1.02
CA GLU A 316 -0.79 -13.06 1.17
C GLU A 316 -1.77 -12.38 0.21
N LYS A 317 -2.86 -13.08 -0.14
CA LYS A 317 -3.99 -12.56 -0.94
C LYS A 317 -3.53 -11.75 -2.16
N PRO A 318 -2.80 -12.38 -3.11
CA PRO A 318 -2.10 -11.64 -4.15
C PRO A 318 -3.06 -10.84 -5.06
N SER A 319 -4.24 -11.36 -5.38
CA SER A 319 -5.27 -10.60 -6.12
C SER A 319 -5.64 -9.27 -5.44
N LEU A 320 -5.88 -9.29 -4.12
CA LEU A 320 -6.16 -8.08 -3.34
C LEU A 320 -4.95 -7.12 -3.35
N LYS A 321 -3.74 -7.64 -3.21
CA LYS A 321 -2.53 -6.81 -3.24
C LYS A 321 -2.30 -6.16 -4.60
N VAL A 322 -2.60 -6.86 -5.71
CA VAL A 322 -2.57 -6.28 -7.06
C VAL A 322 -3.61 -5.16 -7.18
N VAL A 323 -4.85 -5.39 -6.77
CA VAL A 323 -5.91 -4.37 -6.77
C VAL A 323 -5.53 -3.12 -5.98
N GLN A 324 -5.04 -3.30 -4.75
CA GLN A 324 -4.51 -2.21 -3.95
C GLN A 324 -3.32 -1.52 -4.66
N THR A 325 -2.53 -2.24 -5.45
CA THR A 325 -1.43 -1.64 -6.23
C THR A 325 -1.94 -0.77 -7.37
N LEU A 326 -3.02 -1.16 -8.06
CA LEU A 326 -3.64 -0.33 -9.10
C LEU A 326 -4.13 1.00 -8.54
N LEU A 327 -4.75 0.98 -7.37
CA LEU A 327 -5.23 2.18 -6.69
C LEU A 327 -4.06 3.08 -6.27
N VAL A 328 -3.02 2.52 -5.67
CA VAL A 328 -1.79 3.28 -5.32
C VAL A 328 -1.11 3.85 -6.56
N PHE A 329 -1.00 3.07 -7.62
CA PHE A 329 -0.42 3.50 -8.88
C PHE A 329 -1.20 4.68 -9.46
N SER A 330 -2.53 4.57 -9.53
CA SER A 330 -3.40 5.64 -10.03
C SER A 330 -3.28 6.92 -9.20
N ALA A 331 -3.18 6.79 -7.88
CA ALA A 331 -2.90 7.92 -6.99
C ALA A 331 -1.59 8.63 -7.34
N PHE A 332 -0.49 7.90 -7.50
CA PHE A 332 0.80 8.48 -7.87
C PHE A 332 0.81 9.05 -9.29
N GLU A 333 0.16 8.39 -10.25
CA GLU A 333 0.06 8.86 -11.62
C GLU A 333 -0.72 10.18 -11.69
N ASN A 334 -1.84 10.28 -10.98
CA ASN A 334 -2.60 11.54 -10.89
C ASN A 334 -1.81 12.64 -10.19
N TYR A 335 -1.02 12.32 -9.15
CA TYR A 335 -0.15 13.31 -8.52
C TYR A 335 0.92 13.85 -9.48
N ALA A 336 1.60 12.94 -10.20
CA ALA A 336 2.67 13.28 -11.13
C ALA A 336 2.19 14.13 -12.32
N LYS A 337 0.91 14.04 -12.71
CA LYS A 337 0.32 14.93 -13.74
C LYS A 337 0.29 16.40 -13.32
N HIS A 338 0.21 16.68 -12.00
CA HIS A 338 -0.01 18.03 -11.47
C HIS A 338 1.20 18.59 -10.71
N HIS A 339 2.24 17.80 -10.49
CA HIS A 339 3.41 18.19 -9.69
C HIS A 339 4.70 17.76 -10.38
N GLN A 340 5.72 18.61 -10.28
CA GLN A 340 7.08 18.25 -10.67
C GLN A 340 7.77 17.50 -9.53
N GLY A 341 8.27 16.32 -9.86
CA GLY A 341 8.98 15.45 -8.92
C GLY A 341 8.08 14.83 -7.84
N PHE A 342 8.71 14.18 -6.88
CA PHE A 342 8.04 13.48 -5.80
C PHE A 342 7.85 14.39 -4.58
N PRO A 343 6.79 14.23 -3.77
CA PRO A 343 6.61 15.07 -2.60
C PRO A 343 7.82 14.97 -1.67
N GLY A 344 8.34 16.11 -1.20
CA GLY A 344 9.56 16.21 -0.39
C GLY A 344 10.88 16.00 -1.15
N TYR A 345 10.84 15.51 -2.38
CA TYR A 345 11.99 15.33 -3.27
C TYR A 345 11.66 15.85 -4.69
N PRO A 346 11.49 17.17 -4.87
CA PRO A 346 11.08 17.76 -6.15
C PRO A 346 12.06 17.51 -7.30
N GLN A 347 13.32 17.20 -6.98
CA GLN A 347 14.36 16.84 -7.93
C GLN A 347 14.33 15.37 -8.38
N LEU A 348 13.52 14.54 -7.74
CA LEU A 348 13.43 13.11 -8.05
C LEU A 348 12.13 12.82 -8.78
N GLU A 349 12.22 12.08 -9.87
CA GLU A 349 11.07 11.64 -10.66
C GLU A 349 10.68 10.21 -10.29
N TRP A 350 9.38 9.91 -10.27
CA TRP A 350 8.94 8.53 -10.13
C TRP A 350 9.12 7.80 -11.46
N ASN A 351 9.69 6.59 -11.43
CA ASN A 351 9.93 5.78 -12.62
C ASN A 351 8.65 5.15 -13.23
N HIS A 352 7.46 5.54 -12.75
CA HIS A 352 6.16 5.01 -13.17
C HIS A 352 6.05 3.48 -13.05
N LYS A 353 6.70 2.87 -12.06
CA LYS A 353 6.60 1.43 -11.77
C LYS A 353 6.42 1.17 -10.28
N ILE A 354 5.66 0.12 -9.97
CA ILE A 354 5.60 -0.48 -8.63
C ILE A 354 5.98 -1.95 -8.76
N PHE A 355 7.11 -2.32 -8.15
CA PHE A 355 7.65 -3.67 -8.20
C PHE A 355 6.97 -4.53 -7.14
N LEU A 356 6.38 -5.65 -7.55
CA LEU A 356 5.71 -6.59 -6.66
C LEU A 356 6.69 -7.68 -6.22
N PHE A 357 7.05 -7.70 -4.95
CA PHE A 357 7.87 -8.76 -4.36
C PHE A 357 6.96 -9.90 -3.90
N CYS A 358 7.05 -11.06 -4.52
CA CYS A 358 6.15 -12.18 -4.25
C CYS A 358 6.91 -13.45 -3.90
N GLU A 359 6.29 -14.30 -3.08
CA GLU A 359 6.72 -15.68 -2.92
C GLU A 359 6.38 -16.48 -4.18
N ALA A 360 7.21 -17.48 -4.49
CA ALA A 360 7.05 -18.32 -5.68
C ALA A 360 5.68 -19.03 -5.74
N ASP A 361 5.09 -19.33 -4.58
CA ASP A 361 3.81 -20.04 -4.46
C ASP A 361 2.62 -19.21 -5.00
N TYR A 362 2.77 -17.88 -5.13
CA TYR A 362 1.72 -16.99 -5.64
C TYR A 362 1.82 -16.75 -7.16
N MET A 363 2.75 -17.41 -7.85
CA MET A 363 3.05 -17.11 -9.25
C MET A 363 1.89 -17.35 -10.21
N GLU A 364 1.12 -18.42 -10.02
CA GLU A 364 -0.02 -18.72 -10.91
C GLU A 364 -1.12 -17.67 -10.76
N GLU A 365 -1.49 -17.32 -9.53
CA GLU A 365 -2.50 -16.30 -9.26
C GLU A 365 -2.04 -14.93 -9.78
N LEU A 366 -0.76 -14.57 -9.59
CA LEU A 366 -0.21 -13.30 -10.09
C LEU A 366 -0.15 -13.23 -11.62
N ARG A 367 0.14 -14.34 -12.31
CA ARG A 367 0.05 -14.42 -13.77
C ARG A 367 -1.38 -14.23 -14.26
N LEU A 368 -2.35 -14.81 -13.56
CA LEU A 368 -3.76 -14.57 -13.85
C LEU A 368 -4.08 -13.09 -13.67
N CYS A 369 -3.61 -12.45 -12.59
CA CYS A 369 -3.81 -11.01 -12.39
C CYS A 369 -3.25 -10.16 -13.55
N GLN A 370 -2.07 -10.51 -14.06
CA GLN A 370 -1.45 -9.81 -15.19
C GLN A 370 -2.31 -9.88 -16.46
N SER A 371 -3.04 -10.98 -16.68
CA SER A 371 -3.92 -11.13 -17.85
C SER A 371 -5.08 -10.13 -17.90
N TRP A 372 -5.38 -9.47 -16.77
CA TRP A 372 -6.43 -8.46 -16.68
C TRP A 372 -5.92 -7.04 -16.98
N LEU A 373 -4.61 -6.82 -16.91
CA LEU A 373 -3.99 -5.51 -16.95
C LEU A 373 -3.77 -5.02 -18.40
N ARG A 374 -4.05 -3.74 -18.63
CA ARG A 374 -3.77 -3.03 -19.88
C ARG A 374 -2.27 -2.84 -20.10
N HIS A 375 -1.52 -2.56 -19.03
CA HIS A 375 -0.09 -2.27 -19.03
C HIS A 375 0.63 -3.06 -17.92
N PRO A 376 0.84 -4.38 -18.10
CA PRO A 376 1.46 -5.22 -17.07
C PRO A 376 2.91 -4.84 -16.74
N ASP A 377 3.62 -4.17 -17.66
CA ASP A 377 5.00 -3.69 -17.51
C ASP A 377 5.19 -2.60 -16.43
N LYS A 378 4.10 -1.92 -16.06
CA LYS A 378 4.04 -0.97 -14.92
C LYS A 378 4.11 -1.69 -13.55
N TYR A 379 3.88 -3.00 -13.53
CA TYR A 379 3.83 -3.83 -12.31
C TYR A 379 4.77 -5.05 -12.38
N PRO A 380 6.10 -4.84 -12.47
CA PRO A 380 7.04 -5.96 -12.60
C PRO A 380 6.98 -6.88 -11.37
N LEU A 381 6.97 -8.19 -11.63
CA LEU A 381 7.02 -9.21 -10.58
C LEU A 381 8.48 -9.58 -10.28
N ILE A 382 8.81 -9.65 -8.99
CA ILE A 382 10.10 -10.14 -8.50
C ILE A 382 9.82 -11.30 -7.56
N ILE A 383 10.21 -12.49 -8.01
CA ILE A 383 10.06 -13.72 -7.24
C ILE A 383 11.19 -13.77 -6.22
N MET A 384 10.82 -13.78 -4.94
CA MET A 384 11.77 -13.96 -3.85
C MET A 384 12.29 -15.41 -3.86
N PRO A 385 13.58 -15.65 -3.54
CA PRO A 385 14.12 -17.00 -3.41
C PRO A 385 13.38 -17.78 -2.34
N LYS A 386 13.29 -19.12 -2.43
CA LYS A 386 12.59 -19.92 -1.40
C LYS A 386 13.22 -19.72 -0.01
N GLU A 387 14.53 -19.51 0.01
CA GLU A 387 15.36 -19.33 1.19
C GLU A 387 15.43 -17.84 1.63
N TRP A 388 14.54 -16.97 1.15
CA TRP A 388 14.64 -15.52 1.42
C TRP A 388 14.66 -15.15 2.91
N ARG A 389 14.04 -15.98 3.75
CA ARG A 389 14.01 -15.79 5.20
C ARG A 389 15.41 -15.88 5.81
N THR A 390 16.22 -16.85 5.36
CA THR A 390 17.57 -17.09 5.86
C THR A 390 18.61 -16.31 5.06
N GLU A 391 18.59 -16.44 3.74
CA GLU A 391 19.64 -15.92 2.84
C GLU A 391 19.33 -14.54 2.24
N GLY A 392 18.15 -13.97 2.52
CA GLY A 392 17.74 -12.70 1.92
C GLY A 392 17.50 -12.83 0.42
N PHE A 393 17.91 -11.83 -0.36
CA PHE A 393 17.63 -11.77 -1.80
C PHE A 393 18.78 -12.27 -2.68
N LYS A 394 19.64 -13.14 -2.12
CA LYS A 394 20.73 -13.75 -2.87
C LYS A 394 20.17 -14.58 -4.04
N GLY A 395 20.75 -14.42 -5.23
CA GLY A 395 20.33 -15.17 -6.42
C GLY A 395 19.09 -14.63 -7.16
N VAL A 396 18.47 -13.51 -6.75
CA VAL A 396 17.30 -12.94 -7.45
C VAL A 396 17.60 -12.50 -8.90
N LYS A 397 18.89 -12.39 -9.28
CA LYS A 397 19.32 -12.08 -10.66
C LYS A 397 18.78 -13.05 -11.71
N ASP A 398 18.50 -14.30 -11.34
CA ASP A 398 18.02 -15.34 -12.26
C ASP A 398 16.49 -15.50 -12.27
N ASN A 399 15.78 -14.74 -11.41
CA ASN A 399 14.33 -14.84 -11.20
C ASN A 399 13.55 -13.57 -11.62
N PHE A 400 14.21 -12.62 -12.30
CA PHE A 400 13.51 -11.50 -12.92
C PHE A 400 12.66 -12.00 -14.07
N ILE A 401 11.36 -12.11 -13.84
CA ILE A 401 10.42 -12.17 -14.95
C ILE A 401 10.20 -10.74 -15.43
N ALA A 402 11.19 -10.22 -16.15
CA ALA A 402 11.01 -9.05 -17.00
C ALA A 402 10.18 -9.51 -18.21
N PHE A 403 8.85 -9.51 -18.06
CA PHE A 403 7.99 -9.65 -19.22
C PHE A 403 8.15 -8.39 -20.08
N GLY A 404 8.89 -8.52 -21.19
CA GLY A 404 9.02 -7.46 -22.19
C GLY A 404 10.38 -7.26 -22.87
N ILE A 405 11.32 -8.21 -22.81
CA ILE A 405 12.39 -8.29 -23.83
C ILE A 405 12.43 -9.73 -24.32
N ASP A 406 12.24 -9.87 -25.62
CA ASP A 406 12.27 -11.13 -26.36
C ASP A 406 13.54 -11.95 -26.05
N ALA A 407 13.35 -13.26 -25.92
CA ALA A 407 14.38 -14.25 -26.24
C ALA A 407 14.25 -14.63 -27.72
#